data_AF-A0A935K770-F1
#
_entry.id   AF-A0A935K770-F1
#
_cell.length_a   1.000
_cell.length_b   1.000
_cell.length_c   1.000
_cell.angle_alpha   90.00
_cell.angle_beta   90.00
_cell.angle_gamma   90.00
#
_symmetry.space_group_name_H-M   'P 1'
#
loop_
_entity.id
_entity.type
_entity.pdbx_description
1 polymer ?
#
loop_
_entity_poly.entity_id
_entity_poly.type
_entity_poly.pdbx_seq_one_letter_code
_entity_poly.pdbx_strand_id
1 'polypeptide(L)'
;MDLYLGNGVNYVASFTAPLTGLGGGSAAVFASGFLDPTSNQNGAAFGLFAALANGTVVQLPAATAPNARVQVIHNSADVLAGSVDVYINGALAIPDFAFRSATPFIDLPAGVTLNIGVAPGNSSSVNDTLANFPVILSADEKYVVFANGVLTGGYLPNPDGRNTDFTLL
;
A
#
# COMPACT_ATOMS: atom_id res chain seq x y z
N MET A 1 12.22 13.71 3.59
CA MET A 1 12.91 12.75 4.48
C MET A 1 11.89 11.71 4.83
N ASP A 2 12.08 10.51 4.31
CA ASP A 2 11.14 9.41 4.55
C ASP A 2 11.70 8.55 5.67
N LEU A 3 10.84 8.19 6.61
CA LEU A 3 11.17 7.34 7.74
C LEU A 3 10.54 5.97 7.53
N TYR A 4 11.35 4.94 7.67
CA TYR A 4 10.94 3.54 7.61
C TYR A 4 11.26 2.86 8.94
N LEU A 5 10.56 1.77 9.25
CA LEU A 5 10.95 0.87 10.33
C LEU A 5 12.33 0.27 10.03
N GLY A 6 12.95 -0.37 11.04
CA GLY A 6 14.30 -0.93 10.91
C GLY A 6 14.48 -1.99 9.81
N ASN A 7 13.39 -2.46 9.19
CA ASN A 7 13.43 -3.35 8.02
C ASN A 7 13.62 -2.62 6.68
N GLY A 8 13.57 -1.28 6.66
CA GLY A 8 13.76 -0.48 5.46
C GLY A 8 12.62 -0.53 4.44
N VAL A 9 11.52 -1.22 4.76
CA VAL A 9 10.38 -1.42 3.85
C VAL A 9 9.12 -0.74 4.40
N ASN A 10 8.88 -0.85 5.70
CA ASN A 10 7.65 -0.31 6.27
C ASN A 10 7.74 1.20 6.51
N TYR A 11 7.00 1.98 5.72
CA TYR A 11 6.88 3.43 5.82
C TYR A 11 6.20 3.84 7.12
N VAL A 12 6.74 4.88 7.75
CA VAL A 12 6.26 5.47 9.00
C VAL A 12 5.69 6.85 8.76
N ALA A 13 6.50 7.76 8.20
CA ALA A 13 6.13 9.15 7.93
C ALA A 13 7.16 9.81 7.00
N SER A 14 6.75 10.87 6.31
CA SER A 14 7.59 11.71 5.46
C SER A 14 7.57 13.14 5.99
N PHE A 15 8.71 13.82 5.90
CA PHE A 15 8.87 15.20 6.36
C PHE A 15 9.69 16.03 5.38
N THR A 16 9.35 17.30 5.26
CA THR A 16 10.15 18.28 4.53
C THR A 16 11.12 18.96 5.50
N ALA A 17 12.39 19.06 5.12
CA ALA A 17 13.41 19.78 5.87
C ALA A 17 13.87 21.01 5.07
N PRO A 18 13.15 22.14 5.11
CA PRO A 18 13.55 23.33 4.36
C PRO A 18 14.82 23.93 5.00
N LEU A 19 15.94 23.85 4.27
CA LEU A 19 17.26 24.31 4.76
C LEU A 19 17.58 25.76 4.39
N THR A 20 16.76 26.40 3.57
CA THR A 20 17.03 27.74 2.99
C THR A 20 17.21 28.83 4.05
N GLY A 21 16.62 28.68 5.24
CA GLY A 21 16.75 29.62 6.35
C GLY A 21 17.99 29.42 7.24
N LEU A 22 18.79 28.38 7.03
CA LEU A 22 19.88 28.04 7.96
C LEU A 22 21.17 28.84 7.75
N GLY A 23 21.34 29.51 6.60
CA GLY A 23 22.48 30.42 6.37
C GLY A 23 23.87 29.79 6.56
N GLY A 24 24.02 28.49 6.30
CA GLY A 24 25.26 27.74 6.53
C GLY A 24 25.43 27.18 7.95
N GLY A 25 24.45 27.37 8.83
CA GLY A 25 24.40 26.78 10.16
C GLY A 25 24.10 25.28 10.15
N SER A 26 24.24 24.65 11.32
CA SER A 26 23.94 23.23 11.56
C SER A 26 22.64 23.05 12.34
N ALA A 27 21.99 21.91 12.13
CA ALA A 27 20.86 21.45 12.93
C ALA A 27 21.03 19.97 13.31
N ALA A 28 20.60 19.60 14.52
CA ALA A 28 20.47 18.21 14.93
C ALA A 28 19.01 17.77 14.74
N VAL A 29 18.79 16.73 13.95
CA VAL A 29 17.45 16.19 13.65
C VAL A 29 17.18 14.98 14.52
N PHE A 30 16.01 14.95 15.16
CA PHE A 30 15.57 13.84 16.01
C PHE A 30 14.07 13.60 15.89
N ALA A 31 13.66 12.34 16.06
CA ALA A 31 12.25 11.95 16.12
C ALA A 31 11.78 11.89 17.58
N SER A 32 10.52 12.25 17.83
CA SER A 32 9.91 12.19 19.16
C SER A 32 8.40 12.01 19.07
N GLY A 33 7.77 11.49 20.12
CA GLY A 33 6.31 11.26 20.21
C GLY A 33 5.88 9.84 19.85
N PHE A 34 4.56 9.61 19.83
CA PHE A 34 3.92 8.30 19.62
C PHE A 34 3.20 8.22 18.28
N LEU A 35 3.36 7.10 17.57
CA LEU A 35 2.63 6.84 16.31
C LEU A 35 1.13 6.66 16.54
N ASP A 36 0.75 6.11 17.69
CA ASP A 36 -0.63 6.04 18.14
C ASP A 36 -0.77 6.72 19.52
N PRO A 37 -1.04 8.03 19.58
CA PRO A 37 -1.25 8.74 20.83
C PRO A 37 -2.34 8.11 21.71
N THR A 38 -3.42 7.61 21.12
CA THR A 38 -4.60 7.12 21.88
C THR A 38 -4.27 5.85 22.66
N SER A 39 -3.44 4.99 22.08
CA SER A 39 -2.89 3.82 22.77
C SER A 39 -1.73 4.15 23.71
N ASN A 40 -1.24 5.40 23.72
CA ASN A 40 -0.08 5.84 24.49
C ASN A 40 -0.44 7.02 25.41
N GLN A 41 -1.49 6.85 26.22
CA GLN A 41 -1.93 7.82 27.23
C GLN A 41 -2.28 9.21 26.67
N ASN A 42 -2.65 9.30 25.40
CA ASN A 42 -2.84 10.56 24.68
C ASN A 42 -1.60 11.48 24.73
N GLY A 43 -0.40 10.88 24.76
CA GLY A 43 0.87 11.61 24.67
C GLY A 43 1.05 12.34 23.33
N ALA A 44 2.11 13.15 23.23
CA ALA A 44 2.39 13.91 22.01
C ALA A 44 2.55 12.98 20.80
N ALA A 45 1.94 13.35 19.67
CA ALA A 45 2.05 12.61 18.43
C ALA A 45 3.47 12.59 17.87
N PHE A 46 3.80 11.53 17.14
CA PHE A 46 5.09 11.37 16.48
C PHE A 46 5.37 12.53 15.52
N GLY A 47 6.59 13.05 15.58
CA GLY A 47 7.07 14.10 14.70
C GLY A 47 8.58 14.09 14.57
N LEU A 48 9.08 14.78 13.54
CA LEU A 48 10.50 15.02 13.33
C LEU A 48 10.81 16.48 13.67
N PHE A 49 11.87 16.70 14.44
CA PHE A 49 12.23 18.01 14.98
C PHE A 49 13.69 18.33 14.64
N ALA A 50 13.99 19.60 14.48
CA ALA A 50 15.33 20.12 14.27
C ALA A 50 15.70 21.08 15.40
N ALA A 51 16.71 20.73 16.18
CA ALA A 51 17.34 21.64 17.14
C ALA A 51 18.44 22.44 16.45
N LEU A 52 18.35 23.76 16.53
CA LEU A 52 19.31 24.69 15.96
C LEU A 52 20.42 25.04 16.97
N ALA A 53 21.55 25.54 16.47
CA ALA A 53 22.70 25.91 17.32
C ALA A 53 22.38 26.98 18.38
N ASN A 54 21.33 27.79 18.16
CA ASN A 54 20.86 28.80 19.11
C ASN A 54 19.87 28.25 20.16
N GLY A 55 19.62 26.93 20.17
CA GLY A 55 18.71 26.26 21.10
C GLY A 55 17.23 26.25 20.67
N THR A 56 16.86 26.89 19.56
CA THR A 56 15.50 26.79 19.01
C THR A 56 15.24 25.37 18.50
N VAL A 57 14.08 24.81 18.85
CA VAL A 57 13.59 23.55 18.28
C VAL A 57 12.40 23.85 17.38
N VAL A 58 12.46 23.42 16.13
CA VAL A 58 11.37 23.53 15.16
C VAL A 58 10.88 22.15 14.76
N GLN A 59 9.57 21.97 14.69
CA GLN A 59 8.99 20.77 14.10
C GLN A 59 9.08 20.87 12.58
N LEU A 60 9.55 19.80 11.94
CA LEU A 60 9.60 19.71 10.49
C LEU A 60 8.19 19.44 9.94
N PRO A 61 7.75 20.14 8.87
CA PRO A 61 6.47 19.89 8.25
C PRO A 61 6.35 18.45 7.75
N ALA A 62 5.21 17.81 7.97
CA ALA A 62 4.88 16.55 7.34
C ALA A 62 4.86 16.71 5.80
N ALA A 63 5.30 15.69 5.10
CA ALA A 63 5.25 15.58 3.65
C ALA A 63 4.32 14.43 3.24
N THR A 64 3.96 14.42 1.96
CA THR A 64 3.10 13.38 1.38
C THR A 64 3.79 12.02 1.46
N ALA A 65 3.03 10.99 1.82
CA ALA A 65 3.53 9.62 1.79
C ALA A 65 3.96 9.20 0.38
N PRO A 66 5.00 8.37 0.24
CA PRO A 66 5.42 7.87 -1.05
C PRO A 66 4.34 6.96 -1.65
N ASN A 67 4.26 6.97 -2.97
CA ASN A 67 3.38 6.10 -3.74
C ASN A 67 4.18 5.14 -4.62
N ALA A 68 3.52 4.08 -5.05
CA ALA A 68 3.90 3.22 -6.16
C ALA A 68 2.80 3.28 -7.24
N ARG A 69 3.15 2.95 -8.49
CA ARG A 69 2.16 2.89 -9.57
C ARG A 69 1.85 1.44 -9.93
N VAL A 70 0.58 1.07 -9.99
CA VAL A 70 0.15 -0.30 -10.24
C VAL A 70 -0.81 -0.35 -11.41
N GLN A 71 -0.54 -1.23 -12.38
CA GLN A 71 -1.53 -1.67 -13.36
C GLN A 71 -1.91 -3.10 -13.02
N VAL A 72 -3.21 -3.40 -13.04
CA VAL A 72 -3.69 -4.77 -12.84
C VAL A 72 -4.28 -5.29 -14.15
N ILE A 73 -4.00 -6.56 -14.46
CA ILE A 73 -4.52 -7.28 -15.62
C ILE A 73 -5.31 -8.48 -15.10
N HIS A 74 -6.58 -8.58 -15.49
CA HIS A 74 -7.39 -9.73 -15.15
C HIS A 74 -7.22 -10.85 -16.17
N ASN A 75 -6.51 -11.91 -15.78
CA ASN A 75 -6.16 -13.05 -16.62
C ASN A 75 -6.75 -14.38 -16.15
N SER A 76 -7.56 -14.40 -15.09
CA SER A 76 -8.26 -15.60 -14.64
C SER A 76 -9.44 -15.90 -15.56
N ALA A 77 -9.40 -17.08 -16.19
CA ALA A 77 -10.46 -17.57 -17.07
C ALA A 77 -11.56 -18.33 -16.30
N ASP A 78 -11.64 -18.16 -14.98
CA ASP A 78 -12.68 -18.77 -14.17
C ASP A 78 -14.04 -18.17 -14.55
N VAL A 79 -14.98 -19.02 -14.94
CA VAL A 79 -16.33 -18.65 -15.36
C VAL A 79 -17.07 -17.86 -14.27
N LEU A 80 -16.87 -18.21 -13.00
CA LEU A 80 -17.49 -17.51 -11.87
C LEU A 80 -16.73 -16.24 -11.46
N ALA A 81 -15.53 -16.03 -12.00
CA ALA A 81 -14.75 -14.80 -11.91
C ALA A 81 -14.72 -14.04 -13.24
N GLY A 82 -15.73 -14.20 -14.12
CA GLY A 82 -15.78 -13.48 -15.39
C GLY A 82 -15.79 -11.95 -15.23
N SER A 83 -16.23 -11.49 -14.05
CA SER A 83 -16.05 -10.14 -13.51
C SER A 83 -15.75 -10.27 -12.02
N VAL A 84 -14.85 -9.44 -11.49
CA VAL A 84 -14.50 -9.39 -10.06
C VAL A 84 -14.50 -7.98 -9.52
N ASP A 85 -14.85 -7.84 -8.25
CA ASP A 85 -14.65 -6.62 -7.50
C ASP A 85 -13.31 -6.68 -6.77
N VAL A 86 -12.50 -5.62 -6.90
CA VAL A 86 -11.22 -5.48 -6.21
C VAL A 86 -11.34 -4.46 -5.09
N TYR A 87 -11.10 -4.92 -3.87
CA TYR A 87 -11.05 -4.10 -2.66
C TYR A 87 -9.60 -3.84 -2.25
N ILE A 88 -9.30 -2.61 -1.84
CA ILE A 88 -8.01 -2.24 -1.25
C ILE A 88 -8.26 -1.71 0.15
N ASN A 89 -7.69 -2.38 1.16
CA ASN A 89 -7.89 -2.05 2.57
C ASN A 89 -9.38 -1.93 2.96
N GLY A 90 -10.22 -2.75 2.34
CA GLY A 90 -11.67 -2.81 2.59
C GLY A 90 -12.51 -1.83 1.78
N ALA A 91 -11.91 -0.90 1.04
CA ALA A 91 -12.64 0.00 0.14
C ALA A 91 -12.70 -0.59 -1.28
N LEU A 92 -13.87 -0.54 -1.92
CA LEU A 92 -14.03 -0.97 -3.31
C LEU A 92 -13.22 -0.03 -4.21
N ALA A 93 -12.19 -0.56 -4.87
CA ALA A 93 -11.25 0.20 -5.68
C ALA A 93 -11.50 0.02 -7.18
N ILE A 94 -11.79 -1.20 -7.63
CA ILE A 94 -12.08 -1.51 -9.03
C ILE A 94 -13.37 -2.34 -9.05
N PRO A 95 -14.53 -1.73 -9.38
CA PRO A 95 -15.77 -2.47 -9.52
C PRO A 95 -15.83 -3.20 -10.86
N ASP A 96 -16.49 -4.36 -10.88
CA ASP A 96 -16.85 -5.09 -12.10
C ASP A 96 -15.66 -5.29 -13.08
N PHE A 97 -14.49 -5.63 -12.55
CA PHE A 97 -13.29 -5.78 -13.34
C PHE A 97 -13.40 -7.02 -14.23
N ALA A 98 -13.59 -6.82 -15.52
CA ALA A 98 -13.90 -7.88 -16.48
C ALA A 98 -12.66 -8.72 -16.86
N PHE A 99 -12.87 -10.01 -17.13
CA PHE A 99 -11.83 -10.89 -17.68
C PHE A 99 -11.21 -10.34 -18.97
N ARG A 100 -9.88 -10.48 -19.11
CA ARG A 100 -9.04 -9.96 -20.22
C ARG A 100 -9.10 -8.44 -20.37
N SER A 101 -9.33 -7.73 -19.27
CA SER A 101 -9.17 -6.29 -19.21
C SER A 101 -7.99 -5.89 -18.32
N ALA A 102 -7.57 -4.64 -18.44
CA ALA A 102 -6.50 -4.05 -17.65
C ALA A 102 -6.89 -2.66 -17.18
N THR A 103 -6.45 -2.26 -16.00
CA THR A 103 -6.59 -0.89 -15.53
C THR A 103 -5.57 0.03 -16.20
N PRO A 104 -5.77 1.35 -16.22
CA PRO A 104 -4.65 2.29 -16.25
C PRO A 104 -3.73 2.08 -15.03
N PHE A 105 -2.54 2.66 -15.06
CA PHE A 105 -1.72 2.75 -13.85
C PHE A 105 -2.42 3.65 -12.81
N ILE A 106 -2.71 3.09 -11.65
CA ILE A 106 -3.22 3.80 -10.47
C ILE A 106 -2.09 4.01 -9.46
N ASP A 107 -2.14 5.09 -8.70
CA ASP A 107 -1.16 5.34 -7.64
C ASP A 107 -1.68 4.77 -6.32
N LEU A 108 -0.87 3.96 -5.66
CA LEU A 108 -1.18 3.34 -4.37
C LEU A 108 -0.11 3.69 -3.33
N PRO A 109 -0.46 3.78 -2.04
CA PRO A 109 0.50 4.03 -0.99
C PRO A 109 1.63 2.98 -0.97
N ALA A 110 2.86 3.44 -0.86
CA ALA A 110 4.04 2.59 -0.75
C ALA A 110 4.52 2.46 0.69
N GLY A 111 5.27 1.38 0.96
CA GLY A 111 5.83 1.05 2.26
C GLY A 111 4.81 0.68 3.33
N VAL A 112 3.52 0.64 3.03
CA VAL A 112 2.49 0.17 3.96
C VAL A 112 1.91 -1.15 3.46
N THR A 113 1.43 -1.99 4.37
CA THR A 113 0.71 -3.20 3.98
C THR A 113 -0.63 -2.82 3.39
N LEU A 114 -0.85 -3.21 2.14
CA LEU A 114 -2.12 -3.14 1.45
C LEU A 114 -2.75 -4.53 1.46
N ASN A 115 -4.00 -4.62 1.90
CA ASN A 115 -4.81 -5.83 1.77
C ASN A 115 -5.62 -5.73 0.48
N ILE A 116 -5.27 -6.55 -0.50
CA ILE A 116 -5.95 -6.62 -1.80
C ILE A 116 -6.95 -7.77 -1.74
N GLY A 117 -8.23 -7.43 -1.56
CA GLY A 117 -9.33 -8.38 -1.60
C GLY A 117 -9.89 -8.53 -3.00
N VAL A 118 -10.17 -9.76 -3.41
CA VAL A 118 -10.86 -10.08 -4.67
C VAL A 118 -12.15 -10.82 -4.33
N ALA A 119 -13.27 -10.26 -4.78
CA ALA A 119 -14.61 -10.79 -4.61
C ALA A 119 -15.29 -11.01 -5.99
N PRO A 120 -16.35 -11.81 -6.09
CA PRO A 120 -17.15 -11.90 -7.32
C PRO A 120 -17.68 -10.52 -7.72
N GLY A 121 -17.85 -10.24 -9.01
CA GLY A 121 -18.31 -8.93 -9.49
C GLY A 121 -19.74 -8.55 -9.07
N ASN A 122 -20.50 -9.47 -8.48
CA ASN A 122 -21.80 -9.17 -7.87
C ASN A 122 -21.69 -9.01 -6.34
N SER A 123 -20.50 -8.73 -5.81
CA SER A 123 -20.29 -8.58 -4.38
C SER A 123 -21.06 -7.38 -3.84
N SER A 124 -21.50 -7.50 -2.59
CA SER A 124 -22.24 -6.47 -1.87
C SER A 124 -21.37 -5.73 -0.86
N SER A 125 -20.27 -6.35 -0.43
CA SER A 125 -19.31 -5.77 0.50
C SER A 125 -17.95 -6.49 0.45
N VAL A 126 -16.93 -5.89 1.07
CA VAL A 126 -15.61 -6.53 1.27
C VAL A 126 -15.71 -7.91 1.94
N ASN A 127 -16.74 -8.19 2.73
CA ASN A 127 -16.88 -9.49 3.40
C ASN A 127 -17.16 -10.64 2.42
N ASP A 128 -17.51 -10.34 1.18
CA ASP A 128 -17.69 -11.31 0.10
C ASP A 128 -16.34 -11.68 -0.57
N THR A 129 -15.22 -11.16 -0.06
CA THR A 129 -13.87 -11.45 -0.55
C THR A 129 -13.57 -12.95 -0.46
N LEU A 130 -13.13 -13.52 -1.58
CA LEU A 130 -12.75 -14.93 -1.70
C LEU A 130 -11.24 -15.15 -1.53
N ALA A 131 -10.44 -14.17 -1.96
CA ALA A 131 -8.99 -14.19 -1.83
C ALA A 131 -8.48 -12.83 -1.37
N ASN A 132 -7.57 -12.82 -0.38
CA ASN A 132 -6.96 -11.61 0.13
C ASN A 132 -5.43 -11.72 0.09
N PHE A 133 -4.79 -10.73 -0.52
CA PHE A 133 -3.35 -10.67 -0.70
C PHE A 133 -2.76 -9.48 0.07
N PRO A 134 -2.06 -9.72 1.20
CA PRO A 134 -1.29 -8.68 1.86
C PRO A 134 -0.01 -8.42 1.07
N VAL A 135 0.16 -7.20 0.57
CA VAL A 135 1.35 -6.77 -0.19
C VAL A 135 1.93 -5.48 0.39
N ILE A 136 3.23 -5.29 0.23
CA ILE A 136 3.87 -3.99 0.48
C ILE A 136 4.54 -3.57 -0.82
N LEU A 137 4.19 -2.39 -1.32
CA LEU A 137 4.77 -1.82 -2.53
C LEU A 137 5.98 -0.96 -2.17
N SER A 138 7.06 -1.04 -2.93
CA SER A 138 8.21 -0.15 -2.77
C SER A 138 7.91 1.24 -3.33
N ALA A 139 8.44 2.27 -2.67
CA ALA A 139 8.28 3.66 -3.11
C ALA A 139 8.84 3.89 -4.52
N ASP A 140 8.17 4.72 -5.31
CA ASP A 140 8.56 5.14 -6.66
C ASP A 140 8.69 4.01 -7.70
N GLU A 141 8.23 2.80 -7.38
CA GLU A 141 8.22 1.67 -8.32
C GLU A 141 6.94 1.62 -9.17
N LYS A 142 7.04 0.87 -10.28
CA LYS A 142 5.92 0.55 -11.17
C LYS A 142 5.71 -0.97 -11.20
N TYR A 143 4.48 -1.39 -10.95
CA TYR A 143 4.08 -2.80 -10.95
C TYR A 143 3.06 -3.06 -12.04
N VAL A 144 3.21 -4.20 -12.72
CA VAL A 144 2.18 -4.79 -13.57
C VAL A 144 1.81 -6.11 -12.93
N VAL A 145 0.58 -6.19 -12.42
CA VAL A 145 0.09 -7.33 -11.64
C VAL A 145 -0.86 -8.15 -12.49
N PHE A 146 -0.62 -9.46 -12.53
CA PHE A 146 -1.50 -10.40 -13.21
C PHE A 146 -2.38 -11.14 -12.20
N ALA A 147 -3.67 -10.87 -12.23
CA ALA A 147 -4.67 -11.62 -11.48
C ALA A 147 -5.04 -12.90 -12.25
N ASN A 148 -4.50 -14.03 -11.80
CA ASN A 148 -4.51 -15.31 -12.53
C ASN A 148 -4.99 -16.46 -11.62
N GLY A 149 -5.21 -17.64 -12.19
CA GLY A 149 -5.69 -18.84 -11.49
C GLY A 149 -7.21 -18.94 -11.50
N VAL A 150 -7.76 -19.78 -10.64
CA VAL A 150 -9.21 -20.01 -10.48
C VAL A 150 -9.63 -19.74 -9.03
N LEU A 151 -10.77 -19.10 -8.85
CA LEU A 151 -11.36 -18.79 -7.54
C LEU A 151 -12.33 -19.89 -7.08
N THR A 152 -12.75 -20.76 -8.00
CA THR A 152 -13.79 -21.77 -7.76
C THR A 152 -13.37 -23.16 -8.27
N GLY A 153 -14.04 -24.20 -7.78
CA GLY A 153 -13.80 -25.59 -8.17
C GLY A 153 -14.51 -26.00 -9.46
N GLY A 154 -14.24 -27.22 -9.94
CA GLY A 154 -14.89 -27.80 -11.13
C GLY A 154 -14.06 -27.76 -12.41
N TYR A 155 -12.83 -27.25 -12.32
CA TYR A 155 -11.84 -27.32 -13.39
C TYR A 155 -11.05 -28.62 -13.33
N LEU A 156 -10.61 -29.11 -14.49
CA LEU A 156 -9.68 -30.24 -14.54
C LEU A 156 -8.34 -29.84 -13.90
N PRO A 157 -7.68 -30.77 -13.18
CA PRO A 157 -6.34 -30.51 -12.67
C PRO A 157 -5.41 -30.09 -13.79
N ASN A 158 -4.50 -29.17 -13.49
CA ASN A 158 -3.45 -28.81 -14.42
C ASN A 158 -2.62 -30.07 -14.79
N PRO A 159 -2.40 -30.37 -16.08
CA PRO A 159 -1.71 -31.60 -16.51
C PRO A 159 -0.33 -31.83 -15.90
N ASP A 160 0.39 -30.77 -15.53
CA ASP A 160 1.70 -30.85 -14.86
C ASP A 160 1.61 -30.83 -13.32
N GLY A 161 0.39 -30.84 -12.77
CA GLY A 161 0.12 -30.84 -11.33
C GLY A 161 0.40 -29.53 -10.61
N ARG A 162 0.70 -28.43 -11.32
CA ARG A 162 0.92 -27.14 -10.65
C ARG A 162 -0.38 -26.59 -10.07
N ASN A 163 -0.23 -25.83 -8.99
CA ASN A 163 -1.35 -25.15 -8.36
C ASN A 163 -2.04 -24.20 -9.34
N THR A 164 -3.37 -24.20 -9.31
CA THR A 164 -4.24 -23.33 -10.10
C THR A 164 -4.96 -22.29 -9.25
N ASP A 165 -4.73 -22.26 -7.94
CA ASP A 165 -5.36 -21.29 -7.04
C ASP A 165 -5.17 -19.86 -7.54
N PHE A 166 -6.18 -19.04 -7.31
CA PHE A 166 -6.13 -17.63 -7.66
C PHE A 166 -4.97 -16.92 -6.96
N THR A 167 -4.20 -16.16 -7.73
CA THR A 167 -2.99 -15.48 -7.26
C THR A 167 -2.77 -14.15 -7.97
N LEU A 168 -1.97 -13.30 -7.34
CA LEU A 168 -1.43 -12.08 -7.93
C LEU A 168 0.07 -12.29 -8.17
N LEU A 169 0.48 -12.15 -9.43
CA LEU A 169 1.88 -12.29 -9.88
C LEU A 169 2.43 -10.97 -10.41
#